data_AF-A0AA41K752-F1
#
_entry.id   AF-A0AA41K752-F1
#
_cell.length_a   1.000
_cell.length_b   1.000
_cell.length_c   1.000
_cell.angle_alpha   90.00
_cell.angle_beta   90.00
_cell.angle_gamma   90.00
#
_symmetry.space_group_name_H-M   'P 1'
#
loop_
_entity.id
_entity.type
_entity.pdbx_description
1 polymer ?
#
loop_
_entity_poly.entity_id
_entity_poly.type
_entity_poly.pdbx_seq_one_letter_code
_entity_poly.pdbx_strand_id
1 'polypeptide(L)'
;MDNRILILAQDKADASDLTNVFVNFEMNDTTGVMTFTRLDGSKVTHDSAVEKIALNCYLEGNNFVLELADGTKQKVSLSKFIDTYTFTNTDRIQFTVNGKNISADIPDGKITLAKLEPTIMSTIRQYTLDAQTAKGVAEQAASTAQGWAIGGTGFDGNNAKYFADKSKRYAVGGVEEGDTSDNAKAYCAAAQAAAQHAENMTHISETSFAVNTGTGHLTVQIG
;
A
#
# COMPACT_ATOMS: atom_id res chain seq x y z
N MET A 1 114.26 -9.83 66.86
CA MET A 1 112.97 -9.17 66.57
C MET A 1 113.17 -8.48 65.23
N ASP A 2 112.95 -9.16 64.12
CA ASP A 2 111.65 -9.34 63.47
C ASP A 2 111.04 -8.00 63.01
N ASN A 3 111.49 -7.54 61.84
CA ASN A 3 110.86 -6.44 61.10
C ASN A 3 110.13 -7.03 59.88
N ARG A 4 109.06 -7.79 60.14
CA ARG A 4 107.98 -8.13 59.20
C ARG A 4 107.13 -6.89 58.84
N ILE A 5 107.75 -5.74 58.62
CA ILE A 5 107.09 -4.47 58.37
C ILE A 5 107.74 -3.84 57.13
N LEU A 6 106.90 -3.55 56.12
CA LEU A 6 107.19 -2.99 54.78
C LEU A 6 107.32 -3.97 53.58
N ILE A 7 106.46 -4.99 53.48
CA ILE A 7 106.03 -5.49 52.15
C ILE A 7 104.50 -5.45 52.05
N LEU A 8 103.88 -4.41 52.60
CA LEU A 8 102.43 -4.19 52.53
C LEU A 8 102.05 -3.11 51.48
N ALA A 9 103.00 -2.70 50.64
CA ALA A 9 102.85 -1.59 49.71
C ALA A 9 102.99 -1.98 48.23
N GLN A 10 103.30 -3.24 47.91
CA GLN A 10 103.52 -3.67 46.51
C GLN A 10 102.31 -4.34 45.85
N ASP A 11 101.22 -4.61 46.58
CA ASP A 11 99.94 -5.10 46.03
C ASP A 11 98.79 -4.09 46.21
N LYS A 12 99.11 -2.80 46.39
CA LYS A 12 98.09 -1.75 46.43
C LYS A 12 97.90 -1.23 45.01
N ALA A 13 96.68 -1.31 44.49
CA ALA A 13 96.33 -0.73 43.21
C ALA A 13 96.83 0.72 43.12
N ASP A 14 97.57 1.05 42.07
CA ASP A 14 98.12 2.39 41.89
C ASP A 14 96.97 3.38 41.66
N ALA A 15 97.21 4.67 41.94
CA ALA A 15 96.20 5.72 41.75
C ALA A 15 95.64 5.75 40.32
N SER A 16 96.41 5.31 39.32
CA SER A 16 95.98 5.15 37.93
C SER A 16 95.01 3.99 37.71
N ASP A 17 95.14 2.90 38.48
CA ASP A 17 94.29 1.71 38.34
C ASP A 17 92.91 1.94 38.96
N LEU A 18 92.85 2.80 39.98
CA LEU A 18 91.64 3.13 40.73
C LEU A 18 90.72 4.13 40.00
N THR A 19 91.24 4.89 39.02
CA THR A 19 90.47 5.89 38.25
C THR A 19 89.33 5.29 37.45
N ASN A 20 89.47 4.04 36.98
CA ASN A 20 88.44 3.35 36.20
C ASN A 20 87.53 2.45 37.04
N VAL A 21 87.68 2.44 38.36
CA VAL A 21 86.84 1.64 39.26
C VAL A 21 85.51 2.36 39.47
N PHE A 22 84.41 1.66 39.21
CA PHE A 22 83.07 2.13 39.54
C PHE A 22 82.75 1.89 41.01
N VAL A 23 82.21 2.90 41.67
CA VAL A 23 81.90 2.88 43.12
C VAL A 23 80.41 3.03 43.41
N ASN A 24 79.61 3.48 42.44
CA ASN A 24 78.17 3.59 42.58
C ASN A 24 77.44 3.31 41.26
N PHE A 25 76.22 2.81 41.39
CA PHE A 25 75.28 2.58 40.30
C PHE A 25 73.90 3.09 40.71
N GLU A 26 73.30 3.92 39.85
CA GLU A 26 71.95 4.42 40.01
C GLU A 26 71.19 4.23 38.70
N MET A 27 69.94 3.78 38.79
CA MET A 27 69.02 3.69 37.65
C MET A 27 67.84 4.61 37.91
N ASN A 28 67.51 5.44 36.91
CA ASN A 28 66.26 6.19 36.92
C ASN A 28 65.17 5.33 36.28
N ASP A 29 64.28 4.77 37.10
CA ASP A 29 63.19 3.88 36.66
C ASP A 29 62.15 4.58 35.77
N THR A 30 62.12 5.92 35.76
CA THR A 30 61.23 6.70 34.89
C THR A 30 61.85 6.95 33.51
N THR A 31 63.14 7.27 33.46
CA THR A 31 63.80 7.65 32.20
C THR A 31 64.65 6.55 31.57
N GLY A 32 64.89 5.43 32.28
CA GLY A 32 65.74 4.34 31.78
C GLY A 32 67.25 4.60 31.83
N VAL A 33 67.66 5.76 32.34
CA VAL A 33 69.07 6.17 32.36
C VAL A 33 69.81 5.51 33.53
N MET A 34 70.85 4.75 33.19
CA MET A 34 71.79 4.14 34.12
C MET A 34 73.01 5.03 34.28
N THR A 35 73.34 5.42 35.51
CA THR A 35 74.49 6.26 35.85
C THR A 35 75.48 5.46 36.67
N PHE A 36 76.69 5.31 36.14
CA PHE A 36 77.82 4.70 36.83
C PHE A 36 78.76 5.82 37.29
N THR A 37 79.10 5.85 38.58
CA THR A 37 80.04 6.82 39.14
C THR A 37 81.37 6.14 39.42
N ARG A 38 82.46 6.69 38.87
CA ARG A 38 83.82 6.23 39.11
C ARG A 38 84.36 6.80 40.43
N LEU A 39 85.41 6.18 40.96
CA LEU A 39 86.04 6.61 42.21
C LEU A 39 86.55 8.06 42.15
N ASP A 40 86.94 8.53 40.95
CA ASP A 40 87.36 9.92 40.71
C ASP A 40 86.20 10.93 40.64
N GLY A 41 84.96 10.47 40.80
CA GLY A 41 83.73 11.27 40.73
C GLY A 41 83.18 11.48 39.32
N SER A 42 83.87 11.01 38.27
CA SER A 42 83.37 11.09 36.90
C SER A 42 82.19 10.12 36.68
N LYS A 43 81.30 10.47 35.75
CA LYS A 43 80.06 9.74 35.50
C LYS A 43 80.05 9.18 34.08
N VAL A 44 79.67 7.92 33.95
CA VAL A 44 79.36 7.26 32.68
C VAL A 44 77.87 6.97 32.67
N THR A 45 77.15 7.48 31.68
CA THR A 45 75.71 7.27 31.55
C THR A 45 75.40 6.38 30.36
N HIS A 46 74.49 5.42 30.55
CA HIS A 46 73.90 4.62 29.49
C HIS A 46 72.39 4.79 29.51
N ASP A 47 71.80 5.15 28.38
CA ASP A 47 70.37 5.40 28.24
C ASP A 47 69.70 4.18 27.60
N SER A 48 68.91 3.45 28.40
CA SER A 48 68.16 2.27 27.95
C SER A 48 66.75 2.69 27.54
N ALA A 49 66.25 2.21 26.41
CA ALA A 49 64.92 2.54 25.86
C ALA A 49 63.73 1.87 26.61
N VAL A 50 63.87 1.60 27.91
CA VAL A 50 62.86 0.90 28.73
C VAL A 50 61.58 1.73 28.92
N GLU A 51 61.69 3.06 28.91
CA GLU A 51 60.60 4.03 28.92
C GLU A 51 59.68 3.90 27.70
N LYS A 52 60.18 3.33 26.60
CA LYS A 52 59.43 3.14 25.35
C LYS A 52 58.66 1.82 25.28
N ILE A 53 58.76 0.96 26.30
CA ILE A 53 58.03 -0.30 26.35
C ILE A 53 56.58 -0.02 26.76
N ALA A 54 55.64 -0.46 25.93
CA ALA A 54 54.22 -0.40 26.26
C ALA A 54 53.89 -1.41 27.36
N LEU A 55 53.37 -0.92 28.50
CA LEU A 55 52.97 -1.76 29.63
C LEU A 55 51.50 -2.18 29.54
N ASN A 56 50.67 -1.39 28.86
CA ASN A 56 49.25 -1.66 28.74
C ASN A 56 48.69 -1.21 27.38
N CYS A 57 47.62 -1.87 26.94
CA CYS A 57 46.87 -1.47 25.75
C CYS A 57 45.37 -1.59 25.99
N TYR A 58 44.62 -0.57 25.56
CA TYR A 58 43.16 -0.54 25.71
C TYR A 58 42.49 0.37 24.66
N LEU A 59 41.16 0.29 24.61
CA LEU A 59 40.34 1.15 23.77
C LEU A 59 39.78 2.32 24.59
N GLU A 60 39.95 3.54 24.07
CA GLU A 60 39.35 4.76 24.61
C GLU A 60 38.52 5.42 23.51
N GLY A 61 37.21 5.12 23.49
CA GLY A 61 36.32 5.48 22.39
C GLY A 61 36.78 4.83 21.08
N ASN A 62 37.08 5.64 20.06
CA ASN A 62 37.58 5.17 18.76
C ASN A 62 39.12 5.15 18.69
N ASN A 63 39.85 5.25 19.80
CA ASN A 63 41.31 5.25 19.79
C ASN A 63 41.85 3.96 20.41
N PHE A 64 42.80 3.34 19.72
CA PHE A 64 43.68 2.34 20.30
C PHE A 64 44.80 3.05 21.06
N VAL A 65 44.87 2.81 22.38
CA VAL A 65 45.79 3.50 23.29
C VAL A 65 46.85 2.51 23.76
N LEU A 66 48.12 2.88 23.58
CA LEU A 66 49.27 2.23 24.20
C LEU A 66 49.76 3.12 25.34
N GLU A 67 49.81 2.57 26.55
CA GLU A 67 50.37 3.25 27.72
C GLU A 67 51.78 2.75 27.96
N LEU A 68 52.75 3.66 27.92
CA LEU A 68 54.16 3.36 28.07
C LEU A 68 54.56 3.32 29.55
N ALA A 69 55.73 2.76 29.84
CA ALA A 69 56.25 2.66 31.19
C ALA A 69 56.46 4.00 31.90
N ASP A 70 56.67 5.08 31.15
CA ASP A 70 56.79 6.44 31.66
C ASP A 70 55.44 7.14 31.94
N GLY A 71 54.30 6.45 31.73
CA GLY A 71 52.95 6.97 31.89
C GLY A 71 52.43 7.79 30.70
N THR A 72 53.23 7.99 29.65
CA THR A 72 52.78 8.63 28.42
C THR A 72 51.89 7.68 27.60
N LYS A 73 51.03 8.26 26.76
CA LYS A 73 50.04 7.53 25.97
C LYS A 73 50.19 7.79 24.49
N GLN A 74 50.38 6.74 23.70
CA GLN A 74 50.30 6.80 22.25
C GLN A 74 48.89 6.42 21.80
N LYS A 75 48.23 7.30 21.05
CA LYS A 75 46.85 7.12 20.59
C LYS A 75 46.81 7.01 19.08
N VAL A 76 46.22 5.92 18.57
CA VAL A 76 45.95 5.74 17.14
C VAL A 76 44.45 5.73 16.93
N SER A 77 43.94 6.63 16.09
CA SER A 77 42.52 6.69 15.77
C SER A 77 42.12 5.54 14.85
N LEU A 78 41.15 4.75 15.28
CA LEU A 78 40.50 3.71 14.49
C LEU A 78 39.43 4.27 13.56
N SER A 79 39.04 5.54 13.69
CA SER A 79 37.99 6.15 12.86
C SER A 79 38.31 6.13 11.36
N LYS A 80 39.60 6.12 10.98
CA LYS A 80 40.01 5.97 9.57
C LYS A 80 39.79 4.56 9.01
N PHE A 81 39.59 3.56 9.87
CA PHE A 81 39.26 2.18 9.47
C PHE A 81 37.74 1.92 9.49
N ILE A 82 36.93 2.90 9.93
CA ILE A 82 35.47 2.81 9.93
C ILE A 82 34.96 3.63 8.75
N ASP A 83 34.76 2.98 7.60
CA ASP A 83 34.05 3.59 6.48
C ASP A 83 32.60 3.85 6.90
N THR A 84 32.30 5.12 7.17
CA THR A 84 30.97 5.52 7.63
C THR A 84 30.12 5.85 6.39
N TYR A 85 29.42 4.85 5.85
CA TYR A 85 28.47 5.09 4.75
C TYR A 85 27.26 5.87 5.28
N THR A 86 27.05 7.06 4.74
CA THR A 86 25.90 7.90 5.10
C THR A 86 24.76 7.65 4.11
N PHE A 87 23.71 6.97 4.57
CA PHE A 87 22.51 6.74 3.76
C PHE A 87 21.56 7.93 3.95
N THR A 88 21.28 8.64 2.87
CA THR A 88 20.38 9.80 2.90
C THR A 88 19.01 9.42 2.38
N ASN A 89 17.97 9.80 3.11
CA ASN A 89 16.60 9.65 2.65
C ASN A 89 16.36 10.50 1.41
N THR A 90 15.74 9.90 0.42
CA THR A 90 15.27 10.59 -0.78
C THR A 90 13.75 10.67 -0.77
N ASP A 91 13.18 11.40 -1.72
CA ASP A 91 11.74 11.41 -1.94
C ASP A 91 11.20 10.06 -2.44
N ARG A 92 12.05 9.16 -2.97
CA ARG A 92 11.66 7.87 -3.55
C ARG A 92 12.00 6.65 -2.68
N ILE A 93 13.09 6.74 -1.92
CA ILE A 93 13.62 5.65 -1.09
C ILE A 93 13.94 6.24 0.28
N GLN A 94 13.37 5.63 1.31
CA GLN A 94 13.58 5.99 2.69
C GLN A 94 14.36 4.88 3.39
N PHE A 95 15.45 5.25 4.06
CA PHE A 95 16.28 4.37 4.85
C PHE A 95 15.92 4.47 6.33
N THR A 96 15.89 3.31 6.99
CA THR A 96 15.75 3.19 8.44
C THR A 96 16.96 2.45 8.99
N VAL A 97 17.62 3.02 9.99
CA VAL A 97 18.81 2.43 10.62
C VAL A 97 18.45 1.99 12.03
N ASN A 98 18.66 0.69 12.31
CA ASN A 98 18.53 0.11 13.65
C ASN A 98 19.82 -0.64 13.99
N GLY A 99 20.74 0.04 14.67
CA GLY A 99 22.08 -0.48 14.94
C GLY A 99 22.85 -0.75 13.65
N LYS A 100 23.16 -2.03 13.40
CA LYS A 100 23.86 -2.48 12.17
C LYS A 100 22.91 -2.88 11.03
N ASN A 101 21.60 -2.87 11.28
CA ASN A 101 20.61 -3.23 10.27
C ASN A 101 20.12 -1.97 9.56
N ILE A 102 20.17 -2.00 8.24
CA ILE A 102 19.69 -0.92 7.38
C ILE A 102 18.56 -1.51 6.55
N SER A 103 17.38 -0.92 6.67
CA SER A 103 16.22 -1.24 5.84
C SER A 103 15.93 -0.09 4.90
N ALA A 104 15.44 -0.40 3.70
CA ALA A 104 15.01 0.58 2.72
C ALA A 104 13.56 0.30 2.34
N ASP A 105 12.77 1.36 2.24
CA ASP A 105 11.37 1.32 1.85
C ASP A 105 11.08 2.35 0.77
N ILE A 106 10.04 2.09 -0.04
CA ILE A 106 9.53 3.03 -1.03
C ILE A 106 8.24 3.62 -0.47
N PRO A 107 8.21 4.92 -0.12
CA PRO A 107 7.00 5.52 0.44
C PRO A 107 5.80 5.43 -0.51
N ASP A 108 4.61 5.47 0.06
CA ASP A 108 3.36 5.42 -0.70
C ASP A 108 3.31 6.53 -1.77
N GLY A 109 2.81 6.16 -2.95
CA GLY A 109 2.67 7.07 -4.09
C GLY A 109 3.97 7.47 -4.79
N LYS A 110 5.13 6.91 -4.40
CA LYS A 110 6.43 7.25 -5.05
C LYS A 110 6.73 6.44 -6.32
N ILE A 111 5.97 5.38 -6.58
CA ILE A 111 5.99 4.68 -7.87
C ILE A 111 5.00 5.35 -8.83
N THR A 112 5.55 6.03 -9.83
CA THR A 112 4.80 6.69 -10.90
C THR A 112 4.55 5.73 -12.07
N LEU A 113 3.59 6.04 -12.95
CA LEU A 113 3.32 5.29 -14.19
C LEU A 113 4.59 5.02 -15.03
N ALA A 114 5.53 5.97 -15.09
CA ALA A 114 6.79 5.82 -15.84
C ALA A 114 7.76 4.77 -15.26
N LYS A 115 7.51 4.30 -14.04
CA LYS A 115 8.28 3.22 -13.38
C LYS A 115 7.53 1.88 -13.40
N LEU A 116 6.28 1.86 -13.87
CA LEU A 116 5.56 0.61 -14.08
C LEU A 116 6.06 -0.05 -15.35
N GLU A 117 6.11 -1.37 -15.31
CA GLU A 117 6.54 -2.18 -16.44
C GLU A 117 5.48 -2.09 -17.57
N PRO A 118 5.91 -2.04 -18.85
CA PRO A 118 5.00 -1.88 -19.99
C PRO A 118 3.86 -2.90 -20.12
N THR A 119 4.06 -4.18 -19.78
CA THR A 119 3.00 -5.19 -19.82
C THR A 119 1.92 -4.95 -18.77
N ILE A 120 2.27 -4.46 -17.57
CA ILE A 120 1.30 -4.02 -16.57
C ILE A 120 0.47 -2.84 -17.11
N MET A 121 1.14 -1.88 -17.75
CA MET A 121 0.47 -0.74 -18.38
C MET A 121 -0.51 -1.18 -19.46
N SER A 122 -0.11 -2.13 -20.31
CA SER A 122 -0.95 -2.71 -21.35
C SER A 122 -2.18 -3.40 -20.76
N THR A 123 -2.00 -4.18 -19.70
CA THR A 123 -3.07 -4.91 -19.01
C THR A 123 -4.10 -3.95 -18.40
N ILE A 124 -3.66 -2.88 -17.74
CA ILE A 124 -4.55 -1.85 -17.17
C ILE A 124 -5.37 -1.16 -18.27
N ARG A 125 -4.72 -0.84 -19.40
CA ARG A 125 -5.42 -0.25 -20.56
C ARG A 125 -6.45 -1.21 -21.15
N GLN A 126 -6.12 -2.50 -21.25
CA GLN A 126 -7.06 -3.50 -21.74
C GLN A 126 -8.29 -3.60 -20.84
N TYR A 127 -8.11 -3.69 -19.52
CA TYR A 127 -9.24 -3.70 -18.59
C TYR A 127 -10.08 -2.42 -18.65
N THR A 128 -9.45 -1.28 -18.90
CA THR A 128 -10.18 -0.02 -19.10
C THR A 128 -11.05 -0.09 -20.36
N LEU A 129 -10.53 -0.64 -21.47
CA LEU A 129 -11.28 -0.82 -22.71
C LEU A 129 -12.42 -1.84 -22.55
N ASP A 130 -12.17 -2.95 -21.87
CA ASP A 130 -13.18 -3.97 -21.60
C ASP A 130 -14.31 -3.40 -20.74
N ALA A 131 -13.98 -2.60 -19.71
CA ALA A 131 -14.96 -1.92 -18.88
C ALA A 131 -15.80 -0.91 -19.65
N GLN A 132 -15.19 -0.12 -20.55
CA GLN A 132 -15.93 0.80 -21.43
C GLN A 132 -16.86 0.06 -22.40
N THR A 133 -16.38 -1.05 -22.95
CA THR A 133 -17.17 -1.91 -23.84
C THR A 133 -18.36 -2.51 -23.09
N ALA A 134 -18.13 -3.07 -21.91
CA ALA A 134 -19.18 -3.63 -21.05
C ALA A 134 -20.21 -2.57 -20.65
N LYS A 135 -19.78 -1.34 -20.33
CA LYS A 135 -20.66 -0.21 -20.07
C LYS A 135 -21.56 0.08 -21.28
N GLY A 136 -20.98 0.19 -22.49
CA GLY A 136 -21.75 0.47 -23.70
C GLY A 136 -22.77 -0.63 -24.02
N VAL A 137 -22.40 -1.90 -23.85
CA VAL A 137 -23.32 -3.03 -24.03
C VAL A 137 -24.48 -2.97 -23.01
N ALA A 138 -24.18 -2.65 -21.76
CA ALA A 138 -25.20 -2.51 -20.72
C ALA A 138 -26.17 -1.35 -21.00
N GLU A 139 -25.65 -0.19 -21.44
CA GLU A 139 -26.47 0.95 -21.84
C GLU A 139 -27.38 0.62 -23.02
N GLN A 140 -26.85 -0.08 -24.03
CA GLN A 140 -27.65 -0.52 -25.19
C GLN A 140 -28.73 -1.53 -24.80
N ALA A 141 -28.41 -2.50 -23.94
CA ALA A 141 -29.36 -3.47 -23.44
C ALA A 141 -30.47 -2.80 -22.62
N ALA A 142 -30.12 -1.84 -21.76
CA ALA A 142 -31.09 -1.05 -20.98
C ALA A 142 -32.03 -0.23 -21.88
N SER A 143 -31.47 0.45 -22.90
CA SER A 143 -32.26 1.21 -23.88
C SER A 143 -33.21 0.30 -24.67
N THR A 144 -32.73 -0.86 -25.11
CA THR A 144 -33.54 -1.86 -25.83
C THR A 144 -34.68 -2.39 -24.95
N ALA A 145 -34.38 -2.72 -23.68
CA ALA A 145 -35.39 -3.19 -22.74
C ALA A 145 -36.45 -2.11 -22.44
N GLN A 146 -36.04 -0.85 -22.30
CA GLN A 146 -36.94 0.28 -22.15
C GLN A 146 -37.84 0.43 -23.39
N GLY A 147 -37.27 0.32 -24.59
CA GLY A 147 -38.00 0.36 -25.86
C GLY A 147 -39.12 -0.68 -25.94
N TRP A 148 -38.83 -1.94 -25.56
CA TRP A 148 -39.86 -2.99 -25.50
C TRP A 148 -40.94 -2.74 -24.46
N ALA A 149 -40.60 -2.11 -23.33
CA ALA A 149 -41.55 -1.86 -22.24
C ALA A 149 -42.50 -0.70 -22.55
N ILE A 150 -41.95 0.46 -22.92
CA ILE A 150 -42.72 1.72 -23.00
C ILE A 150 -42.70 2.38 -24.38
N GLY A 151 -41.98 1.82 -25.35
CA GLY A 151 -41.78 2.40 -26.68
C GLY A 151 -40.58 3.34 -26.75
N GLY A 152 -40.42 3.98 -27.91
CA GLY A 152 -39.27 4.80 -28.26
C GLY A 152 -38.88 4.60 -29.73
N THR A 153 -37.84 5.30 -30.19
CA THR A 153 -37.39 5.22 -31.59
C THR A 153 -37.11 3.77 -32.00
N GLY A 154 -37.86 3.26 -32.98
CA GLY A 154 -37.74 1.89 -33.49
C GLY A 154 -38.64 0.85 -32.79
N PHE A 155 -39.43 1.25 -31.80
CA PHE A 155 -40.40 0.41 -31.08
C PHE A 155 -41.85 0.91 -31.22
N ASP A 156 -42.08 1.83 -32.14
CA ASP A 156 -43.39 2.43 -32.40
C ASP A 156 -44.41 1.37 -32.83
N GLY A 157 -45.53 1.30 -32.13
CA GLY A 157 -46.58 0.31 -32.40
C GLY A 157 -46.23 -1.14 -32.08
N ASN A 158 -45.05 -1.41 -31.49
CA ASN A 158 -44.58 -2.76 -31.18
C ASN A 158 -43.90 -2.82 -29.80
N ASN A 159 -44.61 -2.37 -28.77
CA ASN A 159 -44.14 -2.39 -27.39
C ASN A 159 -45.27 -2.77 -26.43
N ALA A 160 -44.92 -3.20 -25.22
CA ALA A 160 -45.87 -3.70 -24.23
C ALA A 160 -46.93 -2.66 -23.87
N LYS A 161 -46.53 -1.40 -23.68
CA LYS A 161 -47.47 -0.30 -23.40
C LYS A 161 -48.49 -0.12 -24.52
N TYR A 162 -48.06 -0.11 -25.78
CA TYR A 162 -48.95 0.02 -26.93
C TYR A 162 -50.00 -1.09 -27.00
N PHE A 163 -49.59 -2.35 -26.84
CA PHE A 163 -50.53 -3.48 -26.85
C PHE A 163 -51.45 -3.49 -25.63
N ALA A 164 -50.96 -3.08 -24.46
CA ALA A 164 -51.78 -2.93 -23.26
C ALA A 164 -52.85 -1.86 -23.45
N ASP A 165 -52.48 -0.69 -24.00
CA ASP A 165 -53.40 0.40 -24.31
C ASP A 165 -54.45 -0.07 -25.33
N LYS A 166 -54.05 -0.76 -26.41
CA LYS A 166 -54.98 -1.30 -27.41
C LYS A 166 -55.96 -2.31 -26.82
N SER A 167 -55.47 -3.23 -25.98
CA SER A 167 -56.30 -4.23 -25.31
C SER A 167 -57.34 -3.58 -24.39
N LYS A 168 -56.93 -2.53 -23.66
CA LYS A 168 -57.85 -1.75 -22.82
C LYS A 168 -58.97 -1.10 -23.66
N ARG A 169 -58.65 -0.54 -24.82
CA ARG A 169 -59.65 0.09 -25.71
C ARG A 169 -60.69 -0.91 -26.19
N TYR A 170 -60.29 -2.09 -26.65
CA TYR A 170 -61.25 -3.13 -27.07
C TYR A 170 -62.11 -3.67 -25.92
N ALA A 171 -61.58 -3.68 -24.69
CA ALA A 171 -62.33 -4.19 -23.54
C ALA A 171 -63.46 -3.26 -23.08
N VAL A 172 -63.24 -1.94 -23.05
CA VAL A 172 -64.19 -1.00 -22.39
C VAL A 172 -64.63 0.18 -23.26
N GLY A 173 -64.10 0.34 -24.46
CA GLY A 173 -64.23 1.55 -25.27
C GLY A 173 -63.17 2.61 -24.87
N GLY A 174 -62.63 3.31 -25.86
CA GLY A 174 -61.53 4.27 -25.74
C GLY A 174 -61.86 5.66 -26.31
N VAL A 175 -60.81 6.42 -26.67
CA VAL A 175 -60.88 7.82 -27.16
C VAL A 175 -60.65 7.96 -28.67
N GLU A 176 -60.37 6.88 -29.40
CA GLU A 176 -60.22 6.94 -30.86
C GLU A 176 -61.56 6.79 -31.59
N GLU A 177 -61.63 7.33 -32.80
CA GLU A 177 -62.80 7.22 -33.66
C GLU A 177 -63.08 5.75 -34.01
N GLY A 178 -64.30 5.27 -33.71
CA GLY A 178 -64.71 3.87 -33.87
C GLY A 178 -64.67 3.04 -32.58
N ASP A 179 -63.91 3.48 -31.57
CA ASP A 179 -63.81 2.77 -30.28
C ASP A 179 -65.15 2.71 -29.53
N THR A 180 -66.12 3.58 -29.82
CA THR A 180 -67.45 3.56 -29.16
C THR A 180 -68.34 2.42 -29.62
N SER A 181 -68.06 1.85 -30.80
CA SER A 181 -68.95 0.89 -31.47
C SER A 181 -68.32 -0.50 -31.64
N ASP A 182 -67.00 -0.58 -31.80
CA ASP A 182 -66.28 -1.86 -31.94
C ASP A 182 -65.50 -2.22 -30.66
N ASN A 183 -66.25 -2.48 -29.58
CA ASN A 183 -65.68 -2.89 -28.30
C ASN A 183 -66.63 -3.82 -27.54
N ALA A 184 -66.10 -4.57 -26.56
CA ALA A 184 -66.88 -5.56 -25.81
C ALA A 184 -68.08 -4.95 -25.06
N LYS A 185 -67.97 -3.72 -24.55
CA LYS A 185 -69.07 -3.01 -23.88
C LYS A 185 -70.20 -2.64 -24.85
N ALA A 186 -69.87 -2.18 -26.06
CA ALA A 186 -70.85 -1.85 -27.11
C ALA A 186 -71.61 -3.10 -27.58
N TYR A 187 -70.90 -4.20 -27.84
CA TYR A 187 -71.53 -5.48 -28.17
C TYR A 187 -72.41 -6.00 -27.03
N CYS A 188 -71.99 -5.85 -25.77
CA CYS A 188 -72.80 -6.21 -24.62
C CYS A 188 -74.10 -5.38 -24.53
N ALA A 189 -74.02 -4.06 -24.72
CA ALA A 189 -75.19 -3.19 -24.72
C ALA A 189 -76.16 -3.52 -25.87
N ALA A 190 -75.64 -3.77 -27.08
CA ALA A 190 -76.45 -4.18 -28.22
C ALA A 190 -77.17 -5.51 -27.96
N ALA A 191 -76.49 -6.49 -27.36
CA ALA A 191 -77.09 -7.77 -26.98
C ALA A 191 -78.19 -7.60 -25.93
N GLN A 192 -78.01 -6.74 -24.92
CA GLN A 192 -79.04 -6.42 -23.93
C GLN A 192 -80.27 -5.77 -24.56
N ALA A 193 -80.07 -4.80 -25.46
CA ALA A 193 -81.16 -4.15 -26.18
C ALA A 193 -81.95 -5.14 -27.06
N ALA A 194 -81.25 -6.05 -27.76
CA ALA A 194 -81.87 -7.11 -28.55
C ALA A 194 -82.68 -8.09 -27.66
N ALA A 195 -82.15 -8.46 -26.50
CA ALA A 195 -82.85 -9.32 -25.54
C ALA A 195 -84.14 -8.66 -25.02
N GLN A 196 -84.08 -7.38 -24.63
CA GLN A 196 -85.26 -6.61 -24.20
C GLN A 196 -86.31 -6.50 -25.31
N HIS A 197 -85.87 -6.29 -26.55
CA HIS A 197 -86.80 -6.25 -27.69
C HIS A 197 -87.52 -7.60 -27.88
N ALA A 198 -86.79 -8.72 -27.77
CA ALA A 198 -87.39 -10.05 -27.85
C ALA A 198 -88.38 -10.31 -26.71
N GLU A 199 -88.05 -9.93 -25.48
CA GLU A 199 -88.94 -10.04 -24.32
C GLU A 199 -90.23 -9.22 -24.53
N ASN A 200 -90.11 -7.96 -24.98
CA ASN A 200 -91.27 -7.12 -25.28
C ASN A 200 -92.18 -7.72 -26.36
N MET A 201 -91.62 -8.40 -27.37
CA MET A 201 -92.40 -9.08 -28.41
C MET A 201 -93.16 -10.31 -27.88
N THR A 202 -92.64 -11.00 -26.86
CA THR A 202 -93.38 -12.12 -26.23
C THR A 202 -94.60 -11.68 -25.42
N HIS A 203 -94.66 -10.40 -25.00
CA HIS A 203 -95.82 -9.83 -24.33
C HIS A 203 -96.96 -9.44 -25.28
N ILE A 204 -96.76 -9.42 -26.60
CA ILE A 204 -97.80 -9.17 -27.62
C ILE A 204 -98.61 -10.46 -27.93
N SER A 205 -98.56 -11.46 -27.04
CA SER A 205 -99.09 -12.82 -27.28
C SER A 205 -100.59 -13.00 -27.00
N GLU A 206 -101.33 -11.98 -26.58
CA GLU A 206 -102.78 -12.09 -26.39
C GLU A 206 -103.57 -11.31 -27.46
N THR A 207 -103.23 -11.53 -28.73
CA THR A 207 -104.18 -11.18 -29.80
C THR A 207 -105.28 -12.24 -29.82
N SER A 208 -106.39 -11.98 -29.14
CA SER A 208 -107.55 -12.86 -29.18
C SER A 208 -108.46 -12.46 -30.35
N PHE A 209 -108.81 -13.44 -31.18
CA PHE A 209 -109.75 -13.28 -32.27
C PHE A 209 -111.08 -13.90 -31.85
N ALA A 210 -112.15 -13.10 -31.85
CA ALA A 210 -113.49 -13.58 -31.54
C ALA A 210 -114.45 -13.23 -32.67
N VAL A 211 -115.22 -14.22 -33.13
CA VAL A 211 -116.34 -13.99 -34.06
C VAL A 211 -117.57 -13.62 -33.25
N ASN A 212 -118.14 -12.45 -33.53
CA ASN A 212 -119.42 -12.07 -32.94
C ASN A 212 -120.52 -12.93 -33.56
N THR A 213 -121.08 -13.85 -32.79
CA THR A 213 -122.07 -14.83 -33.26
C THR A 213 -123.43 -14.23 -33.62
N GLY A 214 -123.69 -12.95 -33.29
CA GLY A 214 -124.90 -12.23 -33.67
C GLY A 214 -124.78 -11.45 -34.98
N THR A 215 -123.58 -10.97 -35.34
CA THR A 215 -123.36 -10.15 -36.55
C THR A 215 -122.47 -10.80 -37.60
N GLY A 216 -121.75 -11.87 -37.26
CA GLY A 216 -120.80 -12.55 -38.15
C GLY A 216 -119.48 -11.80 -38.36
N HIS A 217 -119.26 -10.67 -37.69
CA HIS A 217 -118.02 -9.91 -37.80
C HIS A 217 -116.89 -10.52 -36.95
N LEU A 218 -115.67 -10.51 -37.49
CA LEU A 218 -114.45 -10.83 -36.75
C LEU A 218 -114.03 -9.61 -35.93
N THR A 219 -113.78 -9.82 -34.63
CA THR A 219 -113.29 -8.78 -33.72
C THR A 219 -111.92 -9.17 -33.20
N VAL A 220 -110.99 -8.22 -33.19
CA VAL A 220 -109.63 -8.40 -32.68
C VAL A 220 -109.48 -7.57 -31.41
N GLN A 221 -109.15 -8.21 -30.30
CA GLN A 221 -108.67 -7.51 -29.10
C GLN A 221 -107.17 -7.72 -28.99
N ILE A 222 -106.44 -6.60 -29.01
CA ILE A 222 -104.99 -6.56 -28.77
C ILE A 222 -104.82 -6.21 -27.29
N GLY A 223 -104.29 -7.14 -26.50
CA GLY A 223 -103.82 -6.91 -25.12
C GLY A 223 -102.40 -6.39 -25.09
#